data_AF-A0A7Y1XI30-F1
#
_entry.id   AF-A0A7Y1XI30-F1
#
_cell.length_a   1.000
_cell.length_b   1.000
_cell.length_c   1.000
_cell.angle_alpha   90.00
_cell.angle_beta   90.00
_cell.angle_gamma   90.00
#
_symmetry.space_group_name_H-M   'P 1'
#
loop_
_entity.id
_entity.type
_entity.pdbx_description
1 polymer ?
#
loop_
_entity_poly.entity_id
_entity_poly.type
_entity_poly.pdbx_seq_one_letter_code
_entity_poly.pdbx_strand_id
1 'polypeptide(L)'
;MQRIGILGGSFDPVHRGHLGSAKELLAALGLNRLMLVPVAQHAFGKQATASPAQRLAMLELATADVPGLSVDDIELQRSGPSYSIDTIAHYRDLFGPEAMLCFIVGSDAVPDLSRWHRWQDFPELTNFVVMQRAADRIGNKQDEHAQTHPARPGSANTRLAMENICAGFEFVSGDF
;
A
#
# COMPACT_ATOMS: atom_id res chain seq x y z
N MET A 1 12.16 -15.24 7.98
CA MET A 1 11.40 -15.02 6.74
C MET A 1 11.39 -13.52 6.46
N GLN A 2 11.73 -13.09 5.24
CA GLN A 2 11.69 -11.66 4.89
C GLN A 2 10.23 -11.23 4.71
N ARG A 3 9.85 -10.08 5.28
CA ARG A 3 8.52 -9.46 5.18
C ARG A 3 8.67 -8.11 4.48
N ILE A 4 8.21 -8.03 3.24
CA ILE A 4 8.39 -6.88 2.36
C ILE A 4 7.03 -6.28 2.05
N GLY A 5 6.85 -5.00 2.38
CA GLY A 5 5.70 -4.24 1.95
C GLY A 5 5.97 -3.51 0.64
N ILE A 6 4.93 -3.37 -0.19
CA ILE A 6 4.94 -2.61 -1.44
C ILE A 6 3.76 -1.65 -1.36
N LEU A 7 4.03 -0.35 -1.37
CA LEU A 7 3.04 0.72 -1.34
C LEU A 7 3.18 1.57 -2.60
N GLY A 8 2.31 1.32 -3.56
CA GLY A 8 2.19 2.11 -4.78
C GLY A 8 1.44 3.42 -4.55
N GLY A 9 1.79 4.47 -5.28
CA GLY A 9 1.05 5.73 -5.23
C GLY A 9 1.55 6.77 -6.20
N SER A 10 0.74 7.80 -6.46
CA SER A 10 1.19 8.92 -7.29
C SER A 10 2.28 9.73 -6.59
N PHE A 11 2.19 9.92 -5.26
CA PHE A 11 3.12 10.74 -4.46
C PHE A 11 3.36 12.13 -5.06
N ASP A 12 2.27 12.83 -5.34
CA ASP A 12 2.25 14.09 -6.07
C ASP A 12 1.57 15.21 -5.26
N PRO A 13 2.24 15.77 -4.24
CA PRO A 13 3.53 15.35 -3.69
C PRO A 13 3.40 14.30 -2.57
N VAL A 14 4.53 13.68 -2.20
CA VAL A 14 4.63 12.96 -0.91
C VAL A 14 4.36 13.91 0.25
N HIS A 15 3.76 13.41 1.33
CA HIS A 15 3.38 14.21 2.49
C HIS A 15 3.41 13.38 3.77
N ARG A 16 3.28 14.05 4.93
CA ARG A 16 3.36 13.43 6.26
C ARG A 16 2.38 12.27 6.47
N GLY A 17 1.17 12.34 5.87
CA GLY A 17 0.23 11.22 5.88
C GLY A 17 0.80 9.93 5.29
N HIS A 18 1.45 9.98 4.12
CA HIS A 18 2.11 8.82 3.52
C HIS A 18 3.19 8.25 4.44
N LEU A 19 4.06 9.10 4.99
CA LEU A 19 5.14 8.67 5.88
C LEU A 19 4.62 8.11 7.21
N GLY A 20 3.56 8.71 7.77
CA GLY A 20 2.92 8.23 9.00
C GLY A 20 2.36 6.84 8.82
N SER A 21 1.56 6.64 7.78
CA SER A 21 1.00 5.32 7.46
C SER A 21 2.09 4.29 7.12
N ALA A 22 3.12 4.68 6.36
CA ALA A 22 4.23 3.78 6.03
C ALA A 22 4.97 3.29 7.29
N LYS A 23 5.21 4.16 8.26
CA LYS A 23 5.81 3.79 9.56
C LYS A 23 4.91 2.86 10.37
N GLU A 24 3.61 3.12 10.36
CA GLU A 24 2.63 2.29 11.05
C GLU A 24 2.52 0.89 10.42
N LEU A 25 2.53 0.82 9.09
CA LEU A 25 2.57 -0.43 8.33
C LEU A 25 3.83 -1.26 8.64
N LEU A 26 5.00 -0.62 8.67
CA LEU A 26 6.24 -1.28 9.07
C LEU A 26 6.10 -1.97 10.43
N ALA A 27 5.61 -1.24 11.44
CA ALA A 27 5.46 -1.74 12.79
C ALA A 27 4.37 -2.82 12.91
N ALA A 28 3.18 -2.55 12.37
CA ALA A 28 2.00 -3.39 12.56
C ALA A 28 2.09 -4.72 11.82
N LEU A 29 2.77 -4.77 10.66
CA LEU A 29 2.96 -6.02 9.90
C LEU A 29 4.33 -6.68 10.20
N GLY A 30 5.16 -6.04 11.03
CA GLY A 30 6.53 -6.47 11.31
C GLY A 30 7.38 -6.56 10.05
N LEU A 31 7.24 -5.60 9.14
CA LEU A 31 7.97 -5.59 7.87
C LEU A 31 9.45 -5.33 8.13
N ASN A 32 10.31 -6.08 7.43
CA ASN A 32 11.73 -5.74 7.35
C ASN A 32 11.94 -4.50 6.50
N ARG A 33 11.08 -4.31 5.49
CA ARG A 33 11.20 -3.26 4.49
C ARG A 33 9.84 -2.89 3.91
N LEU A 34 9.62 -1.61 3.60
CA LEU A 34 8.45 -1.12 2.88
C LEU A 34 8.88 -0.22 1.72
N MET A 35 8.58 -0.67 0.49
CA MET A 35 8.91 0.01 -0.77
C MET A 35 7.82 0.99 -1.13
N LEU A 36 8.17 2.27 -1.22
CA LEU A 36 7.32 3.29 -1.82
C LEU A 36 7.62 3.33 -3.31
N VAL A 37 6.61 2.99 -4.11
CA VAL A 37 6.76 2.83 -5.56
C VAL A 37 5.95 3.92 -6.27
N PRO A 38 6.60 4.99 -6.80
CA PRO A 38 5.90 6.03 -7.54
C PRO A 38 5.35 5.50 -8.86
N VAL A 39 4.05 5.65 -9.04
CA VAL A 39 3.35 5.26 -10.27
C VAL A 39 3.87 6.07 -11.46
N ALA A 40 4.19 5.42 -12.57
CA ALA A 40 4.65 6.09 -13.79
C ALA A 40 3.46 6.67 -14.57
N GLN A 41 2.56 5.80 -15.01
CA GLN A 41 1.33 6.15 -15.69
C GLN A 41 0.16 5.43 -15.00
N HIS A 42 -0.75 6.19 -14.41
CA HIS A 42 -1.90 5.61 -13.72
C HIS A 42 -2.76 4.80 -14.70
N ALA A 43 -3.09 3.54 -14.36
CA ALA A 43 -3.86 2.64 -15.23
C ALA A 43 -5.24 3.22 -15.64
N PHE A 44 -5.82 4.07 -14.80
CA PHE A 44 -7.09 4.77 -15.08
C PHE A 44 -6.91 6.19 -15.66
N GLY A 45 -5.72 6.54 -16.15
CA GLY A 45 -5.47 7.79 -16.89
C GLY A 45 -5.29 9.06 -16.04
N LYS A 46 -5.30 8.96 -14.70
CA LYS A 46 -5.04 10.10 -13.81
C LYS A 46 -3.64 10.67 -14.05
N GLN A 47 -3.57 11.97 -14.33
CA GLN A 47 -2.32 12.69 -14.55
C GLN A 47 -1.76 13.23 -13.24
N ALA A 48 -0.45 13.13 -13.07
CA ALA A 48 0.28 13.82 -12.01
C ALA A 48 0.70 15.21 -12.47
N THR A 49 0.78 16.15 -11.54
CA THR A 49 1.27 17.51 -11.73
C THR A 49 2.80 17.53 -11.80
N ALA A 50 3.48 16.84 -10.88
CA ALA A 50 4.93 16.73 -10.88
C ALA A 50 5.41 15.60 -11.83
N SER A 51 6.56 15.84 -12.46
CA SER A 51 7.22 14.84 -13.31
C SER A 51 7.62 13.59 -12.52
N PRO A 52 7.77 12.42 -13.17
CA PRO A 52 8.30 11.21 -12.53
C PRO A 52 9.58 11.44 -11.72
N ALA A 53 10.55 12.17 -12.29
CA ALA A 53 11.82 12.48 -11.63
C ALA A 53 11.63 13.36 -10.37
N GLN A 54 10.73 14.34 -10.42
CA GLN A 54 10.43 15.18 -9.24
C GLN A 54 9.77 14.35 -8.13
N ARG A 55 8.85 13.45 -8.46
CA ARG A 55 8.18 12.61 -7.47
C ARG A 55 9.13 11.61 -6.82
N LEU A 56 10.03 11.02 -7.61
CA LEU A 56 11.11 10.18 -7.10
C LEU A 56 12.02 10.95 -6.14
N ALA A 57 12.54 12.10 -6.57
CA ALA A 57 13.41 12.93 -5.73
C ALA A 57 12.73 13.39 -4.42
N MET A 58 11.46 13.79 -4.49
CA MET A 58 10.69 14.15 -3.29
C MET A 58 10.51 12.96 -2.34
N LEU A 59 10.27 11.75 -2.86
CA LEU A 59 10.16 10.54 -2.07
C LEU A 59 11.49 10.20 -1.38
N GLU A 60 12.59 10.21 -2.12
CA GLU A 60 13.93 9.91 -1.59
C GLU A 60 14.26 10.84 -0.41
N LEU A 61 14.06 12.15 -0.59
CA LEU A 61 14.23 13.15 0.46
C LEU A 61 13.31 12.90 1.66
N ALA A 62 12.06 12.49 1.41
CA ALA A 62 11.08 12.24 2.47
C ALA A 62 11.36 10.95 3.27
N THR A 63 12.07 9.97 2.69
CA THR A 63 12.33 8.67 3.32
C THR A 63 13.76 8.49 3.84
N ALA A 64 14.70 9.37 3.50
CA ALA A 64 16.14 9.21 3.77
C ALA A 64 16.46 8.81 5.22
N ASP A 65 15.78 9.41 6.20
CA ASP A 65 16.03 9.19 7.64
C ASP A 65 15.00 8.26 8.31
N VAL A 66 14.29 7.44 7.52
CA VAL A 66 13.29 6.50 8.06
C VAL A 66 13.72 5.05 7.85
N PRO A 67 14.29 4.40 8.88
CA PRO A 67 14.68 3.00 8.81
C PRO A 67 13.54 2.10 8.34
N GLY A 68 13.85 1.19 7.43
CA GLY A 68 12.89 0.24 6.86
C GLY A 68 12.09 0.78 5.67
N LEU A 69 12.04 2.10 5.45
CA LEU A 69 11.50 2.65 4.20
C LEU A 69 12.58 2.72 3.13
N SER A 70 12.22 2.40 1.90
CA SER A 70 12.98 2.86 0.74
C SER A 70 12.07 3.14 -0.44
N VAL A 71 12.64 3.78 -1.45
CA VAL A 71 11.95 4.15 -2.68
C VAL A 71 12.49 3.23 -3.79
N ASP A 72 11.64 2.87 -4.72
CA ASP A 72 12.00 2.04 -5.87
C ASP A 72 11.31 2.59 -7.12
N ASP A 73 12.10 2.90 -8.13
CA ASP A 73 11.65 3.54 -9.37
C ASP A 73 11.26 2.54 -10.46
N ILE A 74 11.12 1.24 -10.12
CA ILE A 74 10.83 0.17 -11.08
C ILE A 74 9.68 0.49 -12.04
N GLU A 75 8.61 1.14 -11.57
CA GLU A 75 7.51 1.52 -12.45
C GLU A 75 7.89 2.63 -13.43
N LEU A 76 8.71 3.59 -13.01
CA LEU A 76 9.18 4.71 -13.84
C LEU A 76 10.11 4.24 -14.96
N GLN A 77 10.76 3.10 -14.78
CA GLN A 77 11.65 2.48 -15.76
C GLN A 77 10.90 1.66 -16.83
N ARG A 78 9.59 1.41 -16.64
CA ARG A 78 8.78 0.64 -17.59
C ARG A 78 7.99 1.56 -18.51
N SER A 79 7.86 1.14 -19.77
CA SER A 79 6.99 1.81 -20.74
C SER A 79 5.54 1.37 -20.56
N GLY A 80 4.60 2.32 -20.69
CA GLY A 80 3.16 2.04 -20.67
C GLY A 80 2.53 2.18 -19.28
N PRO A 81 1.27 1.72 -19.12
CA PRO A 81 0.55 1.83 -17.85
C PRO A 81 1.25 1.06 -16.73
N SER A 82 1.26 1.64 -15.53
CA SER A 82 1.64 0.95 -14.31
C SER A 82 0.54 -0.02 -13.89
N TYR A 83 0.68 -1.30 -14.24
CA TYR A 83 -0.17 -2.34 -13.66
C TYR A 83 0.47 -2.90 -12.39
N SER A 84 -0.32 -2.93 -11.32
CA SER A 84 0.11 -3.46 -10.01
C SER A 84 0.58 -4.91 -10.11
N ILE A 85 -0.02 -5.73 -10.99
CA ILE A 85 0.41 -7.13 -11.20
C ILE A 85 1.87 -7.22 -11.61
N ASP A 86 2.32 -6.35 -12.51
CA ASP A 86 3.69 -6.39 -13.02
C ASP A 86 4.68 -5.96 -11.93
N THR A 87 4.27 -5.03 -11.07
CA THR A 87 5.07 -4.59 -9.90
C THR A 87 5.16 -5.70 -8.86
N ILE A 88 4.04 -6.36 -8.56
CA ILE A 88 4.00 -7.49 -7.62
C ILE A 88 4.86 -8.66 -8.14
N ALA A 89 4.73 -9.00 -9.43
CA ALA A 89 5.51 -10.06 -10.06
C ALA A 89 7.01 -9.77 -10.01
N HIS A 90 7.42 -8.53 -10.31
CA HIS A 90 8.81 -8.10 -10.18
C HIS A 90 9.38 -8.36 -8.79
N TYR A 91 8.66 -7.99 -7.73
CA TYR A 91 9.12 -8.23 -6.36
C TYR A 91 9.08 -9.71 -5.96
N ARG A 92 8.12 -10.48 -6.50
CA ARG A 92 8.07 -11.94 -6.28
C ARG A 92 9.29 -12.61 -6.90
N ASP A 93 9.71 -12.20 -8.10
CA ASP A 93 10.92 -12.70 -8.74
C ASP A 93 12.18 -12.26 -7.98
N LEU A 94 12.22 -11.01 -7.50
CA LEU A 94 13.37 -10.46 -6.78
C LEU A 94 13.62 -11.13 -5.43
N PHE A 95 12.56 -11.36 -4.64
CA PHE A 95 12.66 -11.88 -3.28
C PHE A 95 12.40 -13.39 -3.16
N GLY A 96 11.91 -14.02 -4.22
CA GLY A 96 11.61 -15.45 -4.27
C GLY A 96 10.33 -15.84 -3.52
N PRO A 97 9.96 -17.14 -3.55
CA PRO A 97 8.72 -17.65 -2.98
C PRO A 97 8.69 -17.60 -1.44
N GLU A 98 9.85 -17.68 -0.79
CA GLU A 98 9.96 -17.70 0.68
C GLU A 98 9.75 -16.32 1.33
N ALA A 99 9.73 -15.24 0.55
CA ALA A 99 9.43 -13.92 1.07
C ALA A 99 7.92 -13.71 1.24
N MET A 100 7.52 -13.11 2.36
CA MET A 100 6.17 -12.62 2.55
C MET A 100 6.05 -11.25 1.92
N LEU A 101 5.39 -11.17 0.76
CA LEU A 101 5.07 -9.90 0.13
C LEU A 101 3.72 -9.39 0.64
N CYS A 102 3.65 -8.09 0.94
CA CYS A 102 2.44 -7.38 1.32
C CYS A 102 2.23 -6.21 0.35
N PHE A 103 1.30 -6.35 -0.59
CA PHE A 103 0.92 -5.28 -1.48
C PHE A 103 -0.16 -4.44 -0.81
N ILE A 104 0.13 -3.17 -0.57
CA ILE A 104 -0.65 -2.30 0.29
C ILE A 104 -1.33 -1.23 -0.56
N VAL A 105 -2.64 -1.07 -0.37
CA VAL A 105 -3.46 -0.05 -1.03
C VAL A 105 -4.29 0.72 -0.03
N GLY A 106 -4.70 1.93 -0.39
CA GLY A 106 -5.74 2.65 0.36
C GLY A 106 -7.12 2.02 0.18
N SER A 107 -8.01 2.18 1.15
CA SER A 107 -9.42 1.73 1.04
C SER A 107 -10.16 2.31 -0.17
N ASP A 108 -9.74 3.47 -0.67
CA ASP A 108 -10.26 4.10 -1.87
C ASP A 108 -10.01 3.31 -3.16
N ALA A 109 -9.02 2.39 -3.16
CA ALA A 109 -8.71 1.55 -4.31
C ALA A 109 -9.60 0.29 -4.41
N VAL A 110 -10.17 -0.16 -3.30
CA VAL A 110 -10.91 -1.43 -3.21
C VAL A 110 -12.13 -1.49 -4.14
N PRO A 111 -12.97 -0.44 -4.27
CA PRO A 111 -14.14 -0.47 -5.16
C PRO A 111 -13.81 -0.75 -6.62
N ASP A 112 -12.59 -0.36 -7.06
CA ASP A 112 -12.14 -0.54 -8.43
C ASP A 112 -11.26 -1.79 -8.63
N LEU A 113 -10.98 -2.57 -7.59
CA LEU A 113 -10.02 -3.69 -7.64
C LEU A 113 -10.34 -4.70 -8.74
N SER A 114 -11.62 -5.03 -8.94
CA SER A 114 -12.06 -5.97 -9.98
C SER A 114 -11.79 -5.50 -11.42
N ARG A 115 -11.47 -4.21 -11.59
CA ARG A 115 -11.10 -3.59 -12.87
C ARG A 115 -9.59 -3.55 -13.07
N TRP A 116 -8.80 -3.91 -12.06
CA TRP A 116 -7.35 -3.91 -12.16
C TRP A 116 -6.90 -5.07 -13.06
N HIS A 117 -5.85 -4.82 -13.84
CA HIS A 117 -5.33 -5.81 -14.77
C HIS A 117 -4.87 -7.06 -14.01
N ARG A 118 -5.48 -8.22 -14.33
CA ARG A 118 -5.17 -9.53 -13.73
C ARG A 118 -5.20 -9.53 -12.20
N TRP A 119 -6.18 -8.84 -11.60
CA TRP A 119 -6.32 -8.77 -10.14
C TRP A 119 -6.49 -10.15 -9.48
N GLN A 120 -7.04 -11.13 -10.21
CA GLN A 120 -7.24 -12.50 -9.73
C GLN A 120 -5.93 -13.21 -9.37
N ASP A 121 -4.81 -12.77 -9.95
CA ASP A 121 -3.50 -13.39 -9.73
C ASP A 121 -2.81 -12.84 -8.47
N PHE A 122 -3.36 -11.79 -7.84
CA PHE A 122 -2.72 -11.15 -6.69
C PHE A 122 -2.52 -12.12 -5.51
N PRO A 123 -3.51 -12.94 -5.11
CA PRO A 123 -3.37 -13.81 -3.93
C PRO A 123 -2.28 -14.88 -4.08
N GLU A 124 -1.94 -15.25 -5.32
CA GLU A 124 -0.85 -16.20 -5.58
C GLU A 124 0.53 -15.55 -5.40
N LEU A 125 0.63 -14.25 -5.63
CA LEU A 125 1.91 -13.53 -5.65
C LEU A 125 2.16 -12.73 -4.38
N THR A 126 1.13 -12.30 -3.66
CA THR A 126 1.25 -11.40 -2.51
C THR A 126 0.09 -11.54 -1.53
N ASN A 127 0.32 -11.12 -0.28
CA ASN A 127 -0.76 -10.78 0.64
C ASN A 127 -1.27 -9.38 0.28
N PHE A 128 -2.59 -9.19 0.20
CA PHE A 128 -3.19 -7.90 -0.12
C PHE A 128 -3.62 -7.20 1.17
N VAL A 129 -3.17 -5.95 1.36
CA VAL A 129 -3.39 -5.20 2.58
C VAL A 129 -4.15 -3.92 2.27
N VAL A 130 -5.31 -3.76 2.91
CA VAL A 130 -6.12 -2.54 2.79
C VAL A 130 -5.84 -1.62 3.97
N MET A 131 -5.42 -0.40 3.65
CA MET A 131 -5.06 0.66 4.56
C MET A 131 -6.17 1.71 4.62
N GLN A 132 -6.84 1.85 5.77
CA GLN A 132 -7.79 2.94 5.96
C GLN A 132 -7.08 4.28 6.14
N ARG A 133 -7.43 5.27 5.32
CA ARG A 133 -6.92 6.64 5.48
C ARG A 133 -7.78 7.42 6.47
N ALA A 134 -7.17 8.30 7.26
CA ALA A 134 -7.90 9.12 8.23
C ALA A 134 -8.98 10.03 7.60
N ALA A 135 -8.78 10.46 6.34
CA ALA A 135 -9.76 11.26 5.61
C ALA A 135 -11.08 10.48 5.36
N ASP A 136 -11.00 9.17 5.17
CA ASP A 136 -12.16 8.30 4.88
C ASP A 136 -13.10 8.21 6.10
N ARG A 137 -12.57 8.40 7.31
CA ARG A 137 -13.36 8.39 8.56
C ARG A 137 -14.26 9.61 8.72
N ILE A 138 -13.95 10.73 8.08
CA ILE A 138 -14.74 11.96 8.20
C ILE A 138 -16.02 11.87 7.34
N GLY A 139 -16.03 11.03 6.31
CA GLY A 139 -17.19 10.81 5.43
C GLY A 139 -18.21 9.78 5.94
N ASN A 140 -17.83 8.88 6.85
CA ASN A 140 -18.66 7.74 7.27
C ASN A 140 -19.24 7.89 8.69
N LYS A 141 -19.90 9.03 8.98
CA LYS A 141 -20.64 9.26 10.23
C LYS A 141 -22.07 8.70 10.25
N GLN A 142 -22.37 7.72 9.40
CA GLN A 142 -23.61 6.95 9.48
C GLN A 142 -23.22 5.48 9.59
N ASP A 143 -22.94 5.03 10.81
CA ASP A 143 -23.00 3.64 11.30
C ASP A 143 -22.26 3.52 12.66
N GLU A 144 -22.62 4.36 13.64
CA GLU A 144 -22.21 4.16 15.04
C GLU A 144 -23.17 3.17 15.73
N HIS A 145 -23.01 1.88 15.42
CA HIS A 145 -23.51 0.79 16.30
C HIS A 145 -22.54 -0.39 16.46
N ALA A 146 -21.26 -0.23 16.10
CA ALA A 146 -20.20 -1.17 16.48
C ALA A 146 -19.41 -0.59 17.66
N GLN A 147 -19.46 -1.29 18.79
CA GLN A 147 -18.93 -0.93 20.11
C GLN A 147 -17.52 -0.31 20.06
N THR A 148 -17.41 0.92 20.57
CA THR A 148 -16.15 1.63 20.76
C THR A 148 -15.51 1.19 22.08
N HIS A 149 -14.32 0.62 22.02
CA HIS A 149 -13.40 0.59 23.16
C HIS A 149 -12.44 1.78 23.07
N PRO A 150 -12.13 2.45 24.20
CA PRO A 150 -11.45 3.74 24.17
C PRO A 150 -10.00 3.58 23.70
N ALA A 151 -9.65 4.34 22.66
CA ALA A 151 -8.30 4.43 22.13
C ALA A 151 -7.35 5.07 23.16
N ARG A 152 -6.15 4.49 23.32
CA ARG A 152 -5.03 5.13 24.04
C ARG A 152 -4.47 6.31 23.24
N PRO A 153 -4.00 7.38 23.90
CA PRO A 153 -3.52 8.56 23.20
C PRO A 153 -2.09 8.33 22.66
N GLY A 154 -1.92 8.39 21.33
CA GLY A 154 -0.59 8.40 20.70
C GLY A 154 -0.45 7.88 19.26
N SER A 155 -1.47 7.31 18.61
CA SER A 155 -1.30 6.70 17.28
C SER A 155 -1.87 7.55 16.14
N ALA A 156 -1.08 7.75 15.09
CA ALA A 156 -1.62 8.03 13.76
C ALA A 156 -2.57 6.88 13.37
N ASN A 157 -3.63 7.22 12.63
CA ASN A 157 -4.84 6.41 12.53
C ASN A 157 -4.87 5.50 11.29
N THR A 158 -4.18 4.35 11.31
CA THR A 158 -4.30 3.34 10.25
C THR A 158 -4.89 2.05 10.80
N ARG A 159 -6.08 1.64 10.33
CA ARG A 159 -6.59 0.27 10.57
C ARG A 159 -6.20 -0.58 9.37
N LEU A 160 -5.61 -1.75 9.64
CA LEU A 160 -5.19 -2.71 8.63
C LEU A 160 -6.18 -3.86 8.57
N ALA A 161 -6.65 -4.18 7.37
CA ALA A 161 -7.31 -5.44 7.06
C ALA A 161 -6.39 -6.21 6.12
N MET A 162 -6.01 -7.44 6.50
CA MET A 162 -5.35 -8.38 5.60
C MET A 162 -6.44 -9.24 4.98
N GLU A 163 -6.64 -9.12 3.68
CA GLU A 163 -7.64 -9.89 2.94
C GLU A 163 -6.90 -10.85 1.99
N ASN A 164 -7.10 -12.15 2.19
CA ASN A 164 -6.73 -13.15 1.19
C ASN A 164 -7.86 -13.22 0.17
N ILE A 165 -7.68 -12.60 -1.00
CA ILE A 165 -8.74 -12.43 -2.00
C ILE A 165 -9.17 -13.75 -2.70
N CYS A 166 -8.64 -14.92 -2.29
CA CYS A 166 -9.07 -16.23 -2.79
C CYS A 166 -9.77 -17.10 -1.74
N ALA A 167 -10.97 -16.68 -1.32
CA ALA A 167 -12.13 -17.51 -0.94
C ALA A 167 -13.25 -16.56 -0.50
N GLY A 168 -14.51 -16.92 -0.72
CA GLY A 168 -15.65 -16.08 -0.37
C GLY A 168 -15.55 -15.51 1.06
N PHE A 169 -15.91 -14.24 1.19
CA PHE A 169 -16.05 -13.47 2.42
C PHE A 169 -16.12 -14.32 3.70
N GLU A 170 -15.04 -14.30 4.50
CA GLU A 170 -15.11 -14.45 5.95
C GLU A 170 -14.02 -13.60 6.60
N PHE A 171 -14.46 -12.58 7.32
CA PHE A 171 -13.61 -11.74 8.17
C PHE A 171 -13.13 -12.56 9.35
N VAL A 172 -11.83 -12.79 9.43
CA VAL A 172 -11.20 -13.32 10.64
C VAL A 172 -10.21 -12.28 11.15
N SER A 173 -10.63 -11.54 12.16
CA SER A 173 -9.70 -10.88 13.08
C SER A 173 -9.00 -11.97 13.89
N GLY A 174 -7.83 -12.40 13.43
CA GLY A 174 -6.94 -13.28 14.16
C GLY A 174 -5.72 -12.49 14.63
N ASP A 175 -5.47 -12.54 15.93
CA ASP A 175 -4.26 -11.99 16.56
C ASP A 175 -2.99 -12.60 15.92
N PHE A 176 -1.98 -11.75 15.69
CA PHE A 176 -0.64 -12.13 15.24
C PHE A 176 0.17 -12.81 16.36
#